data_AF-A0AAV1ASY1-F1
#
_entry.id   AF-A0AAV1ASY1-F1
#
_cell.length_a   1.000
_cell.length_b   1.000
_cell.length_c   1.000
_cell.angle_alpha   90.00
_cell.angle_beta   90.00
_cell.angle_gamma   90.00
#
_symmetry.space_group_name_H-M   'P 1'
#
loop_
_entity.id
_entity.type
_entity.pdbx_description
1 polymer ?
#
loop_
_entity_poly.entity_id
_entity_poly.type
_entity_poly.pdbx_seq_one_letter_code
_entity_poly.pdbx_strand_id
1 'polypeptide(L)'
;MHNFKVFNNDFSFKSFTAGYKLVFYGSTSIKKFEIPDIPVNYLNILDLKDIVEGMFQSNMLVYVVGGVTKIFQTQMIADNNKNKIVFTRTDMSKSLVQCTLWGQLAIYFYD
;
A
#
# COMPACT_ATOMS: atom_id res chain seq x y z
N MET A 1 2.30 -5.00 22.63
CA MET A 1 2.55 -3.54 22.71
C MET A 1 1.78 -3.01 23.91
N HIS A 2 2.38 -2.15 24.73
CA HIS A 2 1.73 -1.62 25.94
C HIS A 2 1.87 -0.09 26.00
N ASN A 3 0.99 0.56 26.78
CA ASN A 3 0.99 2.01 27.04
C ASN A 3 0.89 2.87 25.76
N PHE A 4 -0.06 2.53 24.89
CA PHE A 4 -0.36 3.30 23.69
C PHE A 4 -1.61 4.15 23.86
N LYS A 5 -1.75 5.18 23.02
CA LYS A 5 -2.98 5.95 22.93
C LYS A 5 -3.86 5.39 21.82
N VAL A 6 -5.17 5.48 22.04
CA VAL A 6 -6.19 5.16 21.04
C VAL A 6 -6.81 6.46 20.57
N PHE A 7 -6.84 6.68 19.26
CA PHE A 7 -7.47 7.83 18.64
C PHE A 7 -8.46 7.38 17.57
N ASN A 8 -9.38 8.27 17.18
CA ASN A 8 -10.21 8.04 16.00
C ASN A 8 -9.34 7.84 14.76
N ASN A 9 -9.73 6.91 13.91
CA ASN A 9 -9.15 6.74 12.59
C ASN A 9 -9.78 7.75 11.62
N ASP A 10 -9.25 8.95 11.65
CA ASP A 10 -9.69 10.15 10.91
C ASP A 10 -8.85 10.43 9.65
N PHE A 11 -8.01 9.47 9.22
CA PHE A 11 -7.24 9.63 7.99
C PHE A 11 -8.16 9.75 6.76
N SER A 12 -7.80 10.65 5.84
CA SER A 12 -8.47 10.80 4.54
C SER A 12 -8.35 9.55 3.68
N PHE A 13 -7.27 8.78 3.84
CA PHE A 13 -7.05 7.48 3.21
C PHE A 13 -6.64 6.45 4.26
N LYS A 14 -7.27 5.27 4.24
CA LYS A 14 -7.11 4.26 5.30
C LYS A 14 -6.62 2.94 4.72
N SER A 15 -5.73 2.25 5.43
CA SER A 15 -5.33 0.87 5.11
C SER A 15 -6.23 -0.18 5.76
N PHE A 16 -7.02 0.21 6.76
CA PHE A 16 -7.90 -0.69 7.49
C PHE A 16 -9.20 0.04 7.89
N THR A 17 -10.32 -0.67 7.93
CA THR A 17 -11.66 -0.11 8.19
C THR A 17 -11.95 0.14 9.67
N ALA A 18 -11.05 -0.24 10.58
CA ALA A 18 -11.23 0.00 12.01
C ALA A 18 -11.46 1.49 12.31
N GLY A 19 -12.41 1.76 13.21
CA GLY A 19 -12.77 3.12 13.63
C GLY A 19 -11.68 3.82 14.46
N TYR A 20 -10.66 3.09 14.92
CA TYR A 20 -9.62 3.60 15.80
C TYR A 20 -8.22 3.26 15.28
N LYS A 21 -7.25 4.10 15.65
CA LYS A 21 -5.82 3.90 15.40
C LYS A 21 -5.04 3.89 16.72
N LEU A 22 -3.99 3.08 16.76
CA LEU A 22 -3.07 3.01 17.89
C LEU A 22 -1.88 3.95 17.62
N VAL A 23 -1.57 4.82 18.57
CA VAL A 23 -0.51 5.83 18.42
C VAL A 23 0.53 5.67 19.52
N PHE A 24 1.79 5.67 19.12
CA PHE A 24 2.92 5.58 20.03
C PHE A 24 3.05 6.91 20.77
N TYR A 25 3.40 6.84 22.06
CA TYR A 25 3.73 8.00 22.86
C TYR A 25 4.94 7.70 23.74
N GLY A 26 5.46 8.69 24.47
CA GLY A 26 6.74 8.55 25.19
C GLY A 26 6.83 7.36 26.16
N SER A 27 5.70 6.87 26.68
CA SER A 27 5.62 5.72 27.58
C SER A 27 5.31 4.38 26.90
N THR A 28 5.10 4.38 25.58
CA THR A 28 4.80 3.17 24.81
C THR A 28 5.98 2.21 24.83
N SER A 29 5.71 0.95 25.14
CA SER A 29 6.71 -0.12 25.11
C SER A 29 6.34 -1.22 24.11
N ILE A 30 7.36 -1.66 23.38
CA ILE A 30 7.26 -2.76 22.41
C ILE A 30 8.22 -3.85 22.87
N LYS A 31 7.71 -5.07 22.97
CA LYS A 31 8.50 -6.27 23.21
C LYS A 31 8.16 -7.27 22.13
N LYS A 32 9.19 -7.88 21.53
CA LYS A 32 8.98 -9.03 20.66
C LYS A 32 8.42 -10.16 21.52
N PHE A 33 7.35 -10.77 21.06
CA PHE A 33 6.69 -11.87 21.76
C PHE A 33 6.12 -12.81 20.70
N GLU A 34 6.35 -14.11 20.87
CA GLU A 34 5.71 -15.13 20.02
C GLU A 34 4.28 -15.30 20.50
N ILE A 35 3.34 -14.84 19.69
CA ILE A 35 1.91 -15.06 19.94
C ILE A 35 1.55 -16.26 19.07
N PRO A 36 1.23 -17.43 19.66
CA PRO A 36 0.73 -18.56 18.89
C PRO A 36 -0.57 -18.14 18.18
N ASP A 37 -0.80 -18.69 16.99
CA ASP A 37 -2.03 -18.49 16.22
C ASP A 37 -2.31 -17.05 15.75
N ILE A 38 -1.27 -16.19 15.60
CA ILE A 38 -1.45 -14.97 14.79
C ILE A 38 -1.82 -15.40 13.37
N PRO A 39 -2.99 -14.99 12.84
CA PRO A 39 -3.34 -15.30 11.47
C PRO A 39 -2.32 -14.70 10.51
N VAL A 40 -1.89 -15.49 9.53
CA VAL A 40 -1.11 -14.98 8.39
C VAL A 40 -1.92 -13.86 7.75
N ASN A 41 -1.29 -12.70 7.52
CA ASN A 41 -1.94 -11.48 7.03
C ASN A 41 -2.97 -11.80 5.94
N TYR A 42 -4.26 -11.59 6.25
CA TYR A 42 -5.31 -11.57 5.25
C TYR A 42 -5.18 -10.28 4.46
N LEU A 43 -4.37 -10.32 3.40
CA LEU A 43 -4.36 -9.26 2.40
C LEU A 43 -5.67 -9.38 1.61
N ASN A 44 -6.54 -8.37 1.73
CA ASN A 44 -7.70 -8.26 0.86
C ASN A 44 -7.23 -7.76 -0.51
N ILE A 45 -6.95 -8.70 -1.42
CA ILE A 45 -6.50 -8.42 -2.78
C ILE A 45 -7.72 -8.08 -3.61
N LEU A 46 -7.69 -6.91 -4.25
CA LEU A 46 -8.70 -6.45 -5.19
C LEU A 46 -8.27 -6.79 -6.61
N ASP A 47 -9.23 -7.24 -7.43
CA ASP A 47 -9.00 -7.49 -8.85
C ASP A 47 -8.85 -6.16 -9.61
N LEU A 48 -8.01 -6.15 -10.65
CA LEU A 48 -7.80 -4.93 -11.44
C LEU A 48 -9.07 -4.53 -12.21
N LYS A 49 -9.93 -5.50 -12.54
CA LYS A 49 -11.26 -5.25 -13.10
C LYS A 49 -12.10 -4.36 -12.20
N ASP A 50 -12.16 -4.66 -10.90
CA ASP A 50 -12.94 -3.87 -9.94
C ASP A 50 -12.43 -2.42 -9.85
N ILE A 51 -11.12 -2.23 -9.99
CA ILE A 51 -10.52 -0.89 -10.05
C ILE A 51 -10.97 -0.13 -11.30
N VAL A 52 -10.89 -0.78 -12.47
CA VAL A 52 -11.30 -0.18 -13.75
C VAL A 52 -12.80 0.14 -13.77
N GLU A 53 -13.62 -0.70 -13.14
CA GLU A 53 -15.07 -0.52 -13.03
C GLU A 53 -15.48 0.44 -11.89
N GLY A 54 -14.53 0.91 -11.07
CA GLY A 54 -14.81 1.80 -9.95
C GLY A 54 -15.48 1.11 -8.75
N MET A 55 -15.44 -0.21 -8.70
CA MET A 55 -16.05 -1.07 -7.67
C MET A 55 -15.17 -1.17 -6.42
N PHE A 56 -14.73 -0.03 -5.89
CA PHE A 56 -13.88 0.04 -4.69
C PHE A 56 -14.18 1.27 -3.84
N GLN A 57 -13.77 1.23 -2.57
CA GLN A 57 -13.87 2.40 -1.69
C GLN A 57 -12.72 3.38 -1.98
N SER A 58 -13.04 4.56 -2.50
CA SER A 58 -12.04 5.55 -2.96
C SER A 58 -11.13 6.09 -1.85
N ASN A 59 -11.58 6.04 -0.59
CA ASN A 59 -10.82 6.46 0.58
C ASN A 59 -10.04 5.31 1.26
N MET A 60 -9.98 4.14 0.61
CA MET A 60 -9.36 2.94 1.15
C MET A 60 -8.17 2.53 0.28
N LEU A 61 -7.04 2.22 0.91
CA LEU A 61 -5.88 1.64 0.25
C LEU A 61 -6.18 0.18 -0.09
N VAL A 62 -5.79 -0.25 -1.28
CA VAL A 62 -6.07 -1.57 -1.82
C VAL A 62 -4.78 -2.34 -2.08
N TYR A 63 -4.84 -3.66 -1.95
CA TYR A 63 -3.78 -4.55 -2.42
C TYR A 63 -4.16 -5.07 -3.78
N VAL A 64 -3.19 -5.10 -4.70
CA VAL A 64 -3.41 -5.55 -6.08
C VAL A 64 -2.30 -6.50 -6.50
N VAL A 65 -2.65 -7.61 -7.16
CA VAL A 65 -1.70 -8.59 -7.74
C VAL A 65 -1.85 -8.65 -9.26
N GLY A 66 -0.74 -8.83 -9.98
CA GLY A 66 -0.69 -8.63 -11.43
C GLY A 66 0.73 -8.41 -11.95
N GLY A 67 0.94 -8.77 -13.22
CA GLY A 67 2.23 -8.64 -13.91
C GLY A 67 2.40 -7.27 -14.55
N VAL A 68 3.63 -6.76 -14.56
CA VAL A 68 3.99 -5.53 -15.27
C VAL A 68 4.04 -5.83 -16.77
N THR A 69 3.34 -5.02 -17.57
CA THR A 69 3.26 -5.21 -19.03
C THR A 69 4.12 -4.20 -19.78
N LYS A 70 4.12 -2.94 -19.33
CA LYS A 70 4.82 -1.85 -20.03
C LYS A 70 5.24 -0.75 -19.07
N ILE A 71 6.46 -0.24 -19.26
CA ILE A 71 6.93 1.00 -18.62
C ILE A 71 6.72 2.15 -19.61
N PHE A 72 6.07 3.22 -19.16
CA PHE A 72 5.73 4.39 -19.98
C PHE A 72 6.65 5.57 -19.75
N GLN A 73 7.05 5.80 -18.51
CA GLN A 73 7.86 6.95 -18.15
C GLN A 73 8.82 6.56 -17.02
N THR A 74 10.07 6.97 -17.17
CA THR A 74 11.08 6.89 -16.13
C THR A 74 11.68 8.28 -15.93
N GLN A 75 11.77 8.71 -14.68
CA GLN A 75 12.45 9.93 -14.28
C GLN A 75 13.37 9.59 -13.12
N MET A 76 14.67 9.62 -13.38
CA MET A 76 15.72 9.43 -12.37
C MET A 76 16.54 10.72 -12.31
N ILE A 77 16.51 11.38 -11.16
CA ILE A 77 17.24 12.62 -10.87
C ILE A 77 18.03 12.45 -9.57
N ALA A 78 18.97 13.36 -9.33
CA ALA A 78 19.85 13.31 -8.15
C ALA A 78 19.08 13.44 -6.82
N ASP A 79 17.94 14.14 -6.81
CA ASP A 79 17.03 14.18 -5.67
C ASP A 79 16.12 12.94 -5.71
N ASN A 80 16.56 11.89 -5.04
CA ASN A 80 15.91 10.57 -5.04
C ASN A 80 14.41 10.62 -4.73
N ASN A 81 13.93 11.60 -3.96
CA ASN A 81 12.52 11.72 -3.59
C ASN A 81 11.58 12.05 -4.77
N LYS A 82 12.14 12.55 -5.88
CA LYS A 82 11.36 12.91 -7.08
C LYS A 82 11.48 11.88 -8.20
N ASN A 83 12.19 10.79 -7.94
CA ASN A 83 12.30 9.70 -8.90
C ASN A 83 10.93 9.06 -9.10
N LYS A 84 10.61 8.73 -10.35
CA LYS A 84 9.29 8.25 -10.75
C LYS A 84 9.39 7.18 -11.83
N ILE A 85 8.61 6.12 -11.70
CA ILE A 85 8.33 5.17 -12.78
C ILE A 85 6.83 5.04 -12.96
N VAL A 86 6.35 5.27 -14.19
CA VAL A 86 4.97 5.01 -14.60
C VAL A 86 4.96 3.75 -15.43
N PHE A 87 4.14 2.79 -15.04
CA PHE A 87 4.03 1.50 -15.71
C PHE A 87 2.59 1.03 -15.70
N THR A 88 2.25 0.12 -16.62
CA THR A 88 0.98 -0.58 -16.62
C THR A 88 1.17 -2.01 -16.17
N ARG A 89 0.16 -2.52 -15.50
CA ARG A 89 0.05 -3.90 -15.07
C ARG A 89 -1.28 -4.51 -15.49
N THR A 90 -1.29 -5.83 -15.59
CA THR A 90 -2.47 -6.65 -15.89
C THR A 90 -2.57 -7.82 -14.92
N ASP A 91 -3.78 -8.33 -14.74
CA ASP A 91 -4.07 -9.59 -14.07
C ASP A 91 -4.74 -10.56 -15.07
N MET A 92 -5.31 -11.65 -14.55
CA MET A 92 -6.01 -12.66 -15.34
C MET A 92 -7.29 -12.13 -16.01
N SER A 93 -7.87 -11.02 -15.54
CA SER A 93 -9.03 -10.40 -16.18
C SER A 93 -8.67 -9.57 -17.41
N LYS A 94 -7.36 -9.44 -17.73
CA LYS A 94 -6.82 -8.60 -18.80
C LYS A 94 -7.08 -7.09 -18.61
N SER A 95 -7.48 -6.70 -17.39
CA SER A 95 -7.69 -5.29 -17.05
C SER A 95 -6.36 -4.59 -16.92
N LEU A 96 -6.23 -3.41 -17.51
CA LEU A 96 -4.99 -2.63 -17.48
C LEU A 96 -5.13 -1.47 -16.49
N VAL A 97 -4.23 -1.42 -15.52
CA VAL A 97 -4.14 -0.32 -14.56
C VAL A 97 -2.76 0.31 -14.66
N GLN A 98 -2.73 1.64 -14.77
CA GLN A 98 -1.50 2.41 -14.72
C GLN A 98 -1.14 2.73 -13.27
N CYS A 99 0.08 2.42 -12.89
CA CYS A 99 0.62 2.64 -11.56
C CYS A 99 1.83 3.57 -11.64
N THR A 100 2.11 4.26 -10.54
CA THR A 100 3.31 5.11 -10.41
C THR A 100 4.06 4.73 -9.15
N LEU A 101 5.33 4.35 -9.29
CA LEU A 101 6.28 4.27 -8.18
C LEU A 101 7.00 5.59 -8.02
N TRP A 102 7.27 5.96 -6.77
CA TRP A 102 7.96 7.20 -6.41
C TRP A 102 9.15 6.92 -5.50
N GLY A 103 10.12 7.82 -5.52
CA GLY A 103 11.21 7.83 -4.56
C GLY A 103 12.14 6.63 -4.71
N GLN A 104 12.56 6.08 -3.57
CA GLN A 104 13.44 4.91 -3.50
C GLN A 104 12.84 3.67 -4.18
N LEU A 105 11.51 3.49 -4.13
CA LEU A 105 10.85 2.37 -4.80
C LEU A 105 10.97 2.44 -6.32
N ALA A 106 10.98 3.66 -6.89
CA ALA A 106 11.21 3.85 -8.31
C ALA A 106 12.64 3.50 -8.71
N ILE A 107 13.61 3.74 -7.84
CA ILE A 107 15.03 3.39 -8.08
C ILE A 107 15.21 1.87 -8.07
N TYR A 108 14.72 1.19 -7.03
CA TYR A 108 14.85 -0.27 -6.91
C TYR A 108 14.12 -1.07 -8.00
N PHE A 109 13.11 -0.47 -8.62
CA PHE A 109 12.41 -1.09 -9.74
C PHE A 109 13.11 -0.84 -11.08
N TYR A 110 13.93 0.21 -11.18
CA TYR A 110 14.71 0.52 -12.37
C TYR A 110 15.95 -0.35 -12.49
N ASP A 111 16.66 -0.54 -11.38
CA ASP A 111 17.91 -1.31 -11.26
C ASP A 111 17.67 -2.83 -11.38
#